data_AF-A0A0P6X586-F1
#
_entry.id   AF-A0A0P6X586-F1
#
_cell.length_a   1.000
_cell.length_b   1.000
_cell.length_c   1.000
_cell.angle_alpha   90.00
_cell.angle_beta   90.00
_cell.angle_gamma   90.00
#
_symmetry.space_group_name_H-M   'P 1'
#
loop_
_entity.id
_entity.type
_entity.pdbx_description
1 polymer ?
#
loop_
_entity_poly.entity_id
_entity_poly.type
_entity_poly.pdbx_seq_one_letter_code
_entity_poly.pdbx_strand_id
1 'polypeptide(L)' 'MPEFVQVNVNVTEEDARMIDRMMVEDAYDNRSAWVRRLIRLEWLRRHGNTSPVEGEAVTHEVE' A
#
# COMPACT_ATOMS: atom_id res chain seq x y z
N MET A 1 -8.29 -16.18 10.82
CA MET A 1 -8.34 -14.71 10.62
C MET A 1 -6.91 -14.22 10.80
N PRO A 2 -6.32 -13.43 9.88
CA PRO A 2 -4.96 -12.94 10.06
C PRO A 2 -4.88 -12.09 11.32
N GLU A 3 -3.76 -12.18 12.04
CA GLU A 3 -3.49 -11.34 13.20
C GLU A 3 -3.23 -9.90 12.73
N PHE A 4 -4.03 -8.96 13.21
CA PHE A 4 -3.85 -7.54 12.91
C PHE A 4 -3.07 -6.88 14.04
N VAL A 5 -2.04 -6.11 13.67
CA VAL A 5 -1.33 -5.21 14.58
C VAL A 5 -2.04 -3.85 14.57
N GLN A 6 -2.41 -3.34 15.74
CA GLN A 6 -2.95 -1.99 15.86
C GLN A 6 -1.82 -0.96 15.86
N VAL A 7 -1.93 0.04 15.00
CA VAL A 7 -1.04 1.19 14.94
C VAL A 7 -1.86 2.45 15.17
N ASN A 8 -1.45 3.29 16.11
CA ASN A 8 -2.09 4.57 16.40
C ASN A 8 -1.27 5.70 15.78
N VAL A 9 -1.94 6.66 15.14
CA VAL A 9 -1.32 7.84 14.53
C VAL A 9 -2.03 9.09 15.01
N ASN A 10 -1.26 10.13 15.32
CA ASN A 10 -1.81 11.46 15.58
C ASN A 10 -1.91 12.20 14.25
N VAL A 11 -3.09 12.73 13.95
CA VAL A 11 -3.37 13.57 12.78
C VAL A 11 -4.12 14.81 13.23
N THR A 12 -4.12 15.85 12.41
CA THR A 12 -4.94 17.03 12.71
C THR A 12 -6.42 16.68 12.53
N GLU A 13 -7.31 17.49 13.14
CA GLU A 13 -8.76 17.34 12.95
C GLU A 13 -9.18 17.58 11.49
N GLU A 14 -8.48 18.48 10.81
CA GLU A 14 -8.70 18.75 9.38
C GLU A 14 -8.36 17.53 8.52
N ASP A 15 -7.19 16.91 8.75
CA ASP A 15 -6.78 15.69 8.05
C ASP A 15 -7.77 14.54 8.31
N ALA A 16 -8.23 14.38 9.55
CA ALA A 16 -9.20 13.34 9.90
C ALA A 16 -10.52 13.52 9.14
N ARG A 17 -11.03 14.75 9.02
CA ARG A 17 -12.24 15.04 8.23
C ARG A 17 -12.03 14.80 6.74
N MET A 18 -10.86 15.14 6.22
CA MET A 18 -10.51 14.90 4.83
C MET A 18 -10.45 13.39 4.52
N ILE A 19 -9.84 12.60 5.41
CA ILE A 19 -9.80 11.14 5.35
C ILE A 19 -11.22 10.56 5.33
N ASP A 20 -12.09 11.01 6.22
CA ASP A 20 -13.47 10.51 6.29
C ASP A 20 -14.27 10.82 5.01
N ARG A 21 -14.07 12.02 4.44
CA ARG A 21 -14.69 12.38 3.15
C ARG A 21 -14.21 11.47 2.02
N MET A 22 -12.89 11.35 1.84
CA MET A 22 -12.32 10.53 0.75
C MET A 22 -12.70 9.05 0.88
N MET A 23 -12.78 8.53 2.11
CA MET A 23 -13.25 7.18 2.38
C MET A 23 -14.69 6.95 1.88
N VAL A 24 -15.59 7.89 2.16
CA VAL A 24 -17.00 7.81 1.73
C VAL A 24 -17.10 7.94 0.21
N GLU A 25 -16.33 8.85 -0.40
CA GLU A 25 -16.26 9.01 -1.86
C GLU A 25 -15.80 7.73 -2.57
N ASP A 26 -14.87 6.98 -1.96
CA ASP A 26 -14.42 5.66 -2.43
C ASP A 26 -15.37 4.50 -2.06
N ALA A 27 -16.52 4.77 -1.44
CA ALA A 27 -17.53 3.81 -0.99
C ALA A 27 -17.04 2.79 0.06
N TYR A 28 -16.19 3.23 1.01
CA TYR A 28 -15.77 2.42 2.16
C TYR A 28 -16.58 2.79 3.42
N ASP A 29 -16.89 1.77 4.22
CA ASP A 29 -17.58 1.90 5.52
C ASP A 29 -16.59 1.92 6.72
N ASN A 30 -15.31 1.63 6.47
CA ASN A 30 -14.31 1.44 7.50
C ASN A 30 -13.00 2.16 7.17
N ARG A 31 -12.63 3.13 8.04
CA ARG A 31 -11.42 3.94 7.89
C ARG A 31 -10.15 3.10 7.84
N SER A 32 -10.05 2.06 8.68
CA SER A 32 -8.88 1.19 8.70
C SER A 32 -8.76 0.35 7.42
N ALA A 33 -9.88 -0.11 6.85
CA ALA A 33 -9.86 -0.83 5.58
C ALA A 33 -9.40 0.07 4.44
N TRP A 34 -9.93 1.30 4.38
CA TRP A 34 -9.57 2.29 3.38
C TRP A 34 -8.10 2.73 3.49
N VAL A 35 -7.63 3.07 4.68
CA VAL A 35 -6.21 3.43 4.91
C VAL A 35 -5.27 2.27 4.56
N ARG A 36 -5.60 1.02 4.90
CA ARG A 36 -4.79 -0.14 4.49
C ARG A 36 -4.74 -0.32 2.97
N ARG A 37 -5.79 0.07 2.22
CA ARG A 37 -5.74 0.09 0.75
C ARG A 37 -4.76 1.16 0.28
N LEU A 38 -4.84 2.38 0.80
CA LEU A 38 -3.93 3.46 0.43
C LEU A 38 -2.46 3.10 0.68
N ILE A 39 -2.14 2.48 1.82
CA ILE A 39 -0.78 2.01 2.14
C ILE A 39 -0.28 1.04 1.06
N ARG A 40 -1.12 0.09 0.62
CA ARG A 40 -0.75 -0.87 -0.44
C ARG A 40 -0.56 -0.19 -1.79
N LEU A 41 -1.43 0.75 -2.15
CA LEU A 41 -1.31 1.50 -3.40
C LEU A 41 -0.04 2.34 -3.42
N GLU A 42 0.30 2.98 -2.30
CA GLU A 42 1.54 3.76 -2.19
C GLU A 42 2.78 2.86 -2.27
N TRP A 43 2.75 1.68 -1.64
CA TRP A 43 3.81 0.69 -1.80
C TRP A 43 3.98 0.27 -3.26
N LEU A 44 2.88 -0.09 -3.94
CA LEU A 44 2.90 -0.44 -5.35
C LEU A 44 3.36 0.71 -6.24
N ARG A 45 2.99 1.96 -5.94
CA ARG A 45 3.48 3.13 -6.69
C ARG A 45 4.99 3.29 -6.58
N ARG A 46 5.57 3.00 -5.39
CA ARG A 46 7.01 3.09 -5.13
C ARG A 46 7.81 1.94 -5.74
N HIS A 47 7.25 0.73 -5.73
CA HIS A 47 8.00 -0.50 -6.03
C HIS A 47 7.49 -1.27 -7.26
N GLY A 48 6.29 -0.98 -7.74
CA GLY A 48 5.68 -1.62 -8.91
C GLY A 48 6.23 -1.12 -10.25
N ASN A 49 7.00 -0.02 -10.26
CA ASN A 49 7.73 0.47 -11.43
C ASN A 49 9.15 -0.10 -11.54
N THR A 50 9.53 -1.06 -10.68
CA THR A 50 10.77 -1.81 -10.86
C THR A 50 10.53 -2.84 -11.97
N SER A 51 10.61 -2.39 -13.24
CA SER A 51 10.74 -3.31 -14.37
C SER A 51 11.92 -4.27 -14.07
N PRO A 52 11.79 -5.58 -14.34
CA PRO A 52 12.96 -6.43 -14.29
C PRO A 52 13.93 -5.90 -15.33
N VAL A 53 15.09 -5.44 -14.89
CA VAL A 53 16.22 -5.25 -15.79
C VAL A 53 16.59 -6.66 -16.25
N GLU A 54 16.16 -7.02 -17.45
CA GLU A 54 16.61 -8.22 -18.15
C GLU A 54 18.13 -8.13 -18.28
N GLY A 55 18.85 -8.98 -17.56
CA GLY A 55 20.30 -8.98 -17.65
C GLY A 55 21.01 -9.72 -16.54
N GLU A 56 20.90 -11.05 -16.55
CA GLU A 56 22.10 -11.88 -16.33
C GLU A 56 21.85 -13.27 -16.92
N ALA A 57 22.44 -13.48 -18.11
CA ALA A 57 22.59 -14.79 -18.72
C ALA A 57 23.52 -15.62 -17.83
N VAL A 58 22.97 -16.58 -17.10
CA VAL A 58 23.77 -17.63 -16.49
C VAL A 58 24.06 -18.66 -17.58
N THR A 59 25.26 -18.57 -18.16
CA THR A 59 25.86 -19.65 -18.94
C THR A 59 25.99 -20.87 -18.04
N HIS A 60 25.16 -21.89 -18.26
CA HIS A 60 25.41 -23.22 -17.72
C HIS A 60 26.48 -23.89 -18.59
N GLU A 61 27.74 -23.81 -18.14
CA GLU A 61 28.73 -24.81 -18.52
C GLU A 61 28.35 -26.11 -17.79
N VAL A 62 28.18 -27.18 -18.56
CA VAL A 62 28.04 -28.54 -18.04
C VAL A 62 29.18 -29.35 -18.67
N GLU A 63 29.97 -29.98 -17.79
CA GLU A 63 31.07 -30.91 -18.09
C GLU A 63 30.70 -32.01 -19.10
#